data_AF-A0A1H3IP81-F1
#
_entry.id   AF-A0A1H3IP81-F1
#
_cell.length_a   1.000
_cell.length_b   1.000
_cell.length_c   1.000
_cell.angle_alpha   90.00
_cell.angle_beta   90.00
_cell.angle_gamma   90.00
#
_symmetry.space_group_name_H-M   'P 1'
#
loop_
_entity.id
_entity.type
_entity.pdbx_description
1 polymer ?
#
loop_
_entity_poly.entity_id
_entity_poly.type
_entity_poly.pdbx_seq_one_letter_code
_entity_poly.pdbx_strand_id
1 'polypeptide(L)'
;MEQVAKKISEQRHLFGKRSDYTARITANLAAKGKKFTRQQVYNVVSGRYFNMDVAEAFFEELDAELRRRADLEARANRQPDALADSHPSA
;
A
#
# COMPACT_ATOMS: atom_id res chain seq x y z
N MET A 1 -10.50 -20.03 -1.83
CA MET A 1 -10.93 -18.65 -2.21
C MET A 1 -11.38 -17.84 -1.01
N GLU A 2 -12.21 -18.39 -0.12
CA GLU A 2 -12.68 -17.71 1.10
C GLU A 2 -11.56 -17.15 2.00
N GLN A 3 -10.47 -17.90 2.17
CA GLN A 3 -9.30 -17.45 2.95
C GLN A 3 -8.60 -16.21 2.37
N VAL A 4 -8.57 -16.08 1.03
CA VAL A 4 -7.91 -14.94 0.37
C VAL A 4 -8.75 -13.68 0.52
N ALA A 5 -10.06 -13.76 0.29
CA ALA A 5 -10.98 -12.64 0.48
C ALA A 5 -10.96 -12.12 1.93
N LYS A 6 -10.92 -13.04 2.90
CA LYS A 6 -10.77 -12.70 4.33
C LYS A 6 -9.46 -11.96 4.61
N LYS A 7 -8.33 -12.48 4.10
CA LYS A 7 -7.01 -11.86 4.26
C LYS A 7 -6.94 -10.46 3.67
N ILE A 8 -7.53 -10.23 2.50
CA ILE A 8 -7.59 -8.92 1.86
C ILE A 8 -8.38 -7.93 2.73
N SER A 9 -9.57 -8.33 3.17
CA SER A 9 -10.43 -7.49 4.02
C SER A 9 -9.71 -7.12 5.32
N GLU A 10 -9.03 -8.08 5.95
CA GLU A 10 -8.26 -7.88 7.16
C GLU A 10 -7.06 -6.97 6.94
N GLN A 11 -6.36 -7.07 5.80
CA GLN A 11 -5.10 -6.33 5.57
C GLN A 11 -5.27 -4.95 4.94
N ARG A 12 -6.45 -4.58 4.42
CA ARG A 12 -6.65 -3.27 3.75
C ARG A 12 -6.27 -2.07 4.61
N HIS A 13 -6.37 -2.18 5.94
CA HIS A 13 -6.06 -1.09 6.87
C HIS A 13 -4.56 -0.74 6.89
N LEU A 14 -3.70 -1.67 6.48
CA LEU A 14 -2.24 -1.50 6.44
C LEU A 14 -1.80 -0.47 5.40
N PHE A 15 -2.64 -0.21 4.38
CA PHE A 15 -2.46 0.92 3.47
C PHE A 15 -2.55 2.29 4.16
N GLY A 16 -3.03 2.37 5.41
CA GLY A 16 -3.22 3.59 6.18
C GLY A 16 -4.33 4.51 5.68
N LYS A 17 -4.75 5.43 6.56
CA LYS A 17 -6.00 6.21 6.40
C LYS A 17 -6.07 7.11 5.17
N ARG A 18 -4.93 7.54 4.61
CA ARG A 18 -4.85 8.51 3.49
C ARG A 18 -4.41 7.88 2.16
N SER A 19 -4.35 6.56 2.09
CA SER A 19 -3.93 5.87 0.88
C SER A 19 -5.11 5.65 -0.07
N ASP A 20 -5.03 6.20 -1.29
CA ASP A 20 -5.95 5.84 -2.38
C ASP A 20 -5.55 4.51 -3.03
N TYR A 21 -5.52 3.44 -2.24
CA TYR A 21 -5.06 2.12 -2.68
C TYR A 21 -5.95 1.57 -3.81
N THR A 22 -7.25 1.89 -3.82
CA THR A 22 -8.17 1.46 -4.87
C THR A 22 -7.76 2.00 -6.25
N ALA A 23 -7.32 3.26 -6.32
CA ALA A 23 -6.83 3.85 -7.56
C ALA A 23 -5.51 3.21 -8.00
N ARG A 24 -4.58 2.97 -7.08
CA ARG A 24 -3.30 2.31 -7.39
C ARG A 24 -3.48 0.87 -7.90
N ILE A 25 -4.34 0.09 -7.25
CA ILE A 25 -4.70 -1.26 -7.72
C ILE A 25 -5.30 -1.22 -9.12
N THR A 26 -6.19 -0.25 -9.39
CA THR A 26 -6.78 -0.07 -10.72
C THR A 26 -5.72 0.26 -11.77
N ALA A 27 -4.75 1.13 -11.43
CA ALA A 27 -3.65 1.48 -12.32
C ALA A 27 -2.71 0.29 -12.59
N ASN A 28 -2.38 -0.50 -11.57
CA ASN A 28 -1.59 -1.73 -11.70
C ASN A 28 -2.28 -2.73 -12.64
N LEU A 29 -3.58 -2.97 -12.46
CA LEU A 29 -4.37 -3.83 -13.34
C LEU A 29 -4.38 -3.32 -14.79
N ALA A 30 -4.57 -2.00 -14.99
CA ALA A 30 -4.55 -1.39 -16.30
C ALA A 30 -3.19 -1.54 -17.00
N ALA A 31 -2.08 -1.39 -16.26
CA ALA A 31 -0.72 -1.62 -16.77
C ALA A 31 -0.49 -3.08 -17.22
N LYS A 32 -1.21 -4.04 -16.62
CA LYS A 32 -1.23 -5.46 -17.01
C LYS A 32 -2.24 -5.77 -18.13
N GLY A 33 -2.85 -4.75 -18.74
CA GLY A 33 -3.87 -4.91 -19.79
C GLY A 33 -5.25 -5.35 -19.28
N LYS A 34 -5.45 -5.40 -17.96
CA LYS A 34 -6.71 -5.83 -17.33
C LYS A 34 -7.57 -4.62 -16.97
N LYS A 35 -8.80 -4.57 -17.46
CA LYS A 35 -9.72 -3.45 -17.22
C LYS A 35 -10.71 -3.79 -16.12
N PHE A 36 -10.63 -3.06 -15.01
CA PHE A 36 -11.58 -3.13 -13.90
C PHE A 36 -12.05 -1.73 -13.53
N THR A 37 -13.32 -1.60 -13.13
CA THR A 37 -13.83 -0.37 -12.55
C THR A 37 -13.40 -0.25 -11.09
N ARG A 38 -13.33 0.98 -10.58
CA ARG A 38 -13.06 1.24 -9.15
C ARG A 38 -14.04 0.50 -8.23
N GLN A 39 -15.31 0.40 -8.63
CA GLN A 39 -16.32 -0.34 -7.88
C GLN A 39 -16.04 -1.85 -7.84
N GLN A 40 -15.64 -2.44 -8.97
CA GLN A 40 -15.26 -3.86 -9.03
C GLN A 40 -14.07 -4.15 -8.12
N VAL A 41 -13.04 -3.28 -8.17
CA VAL A 41 -11.89 -3.39 -7.26
C VAL A 41 -12.36 -3.33 -5.81
N TYR A 42 -13.10 -2.28 -5.44
CA TYR A 42 -13.62 -2.08 -4.08
C TYR A 42 -14.44 -3.27 -3.55
N ASN A 43 -15.27 -3.86 -4.42
CA ASN A 43 -16.07 -5.04 -4.10
C ASN A 43 -15.21 -6.26 -3.71
N VAL A 44 -14.06 -6.44 -4.37
CA VAL A 44 -13.10 -7.49 -4.00
C VAL A 44 -12.38 -7.13 -2.70
N VAL A 45 -11.91 -5.88 -2.57
CA VAL A 45 -11.17 -5.47 -1.36
C VAL A 45 -12.03 -5.43 -0.09
N SER A 46 -13.34 -5.31 -0.25
CA SER A 46 -14.32 -5.40 0.84
C SER A 46 -14.84 -6.82 1.08
N GLY A 47 -14.36 -7.81 0.33
CA GLY A 47 -14.74 -9.22 0.49
C GLY A 47 -16.14 -9.57 -0.02
N ARG A 48 -16.82 -8.66 -0.75
CA ARG A 48 -18.15 -8.94 -1.33
C ARG A 48 -18.09 -9.89 -2.52
N TYR A 49 -16.96 -9.91 -3.21
CA TYR A 49 -16.71 -10.74 -4.38
C TYR A 49 -15.26 -11.21 -4.38
N PHE A 50 -14.97 -12.27 -5.12
CA PHE A 50 -13.62 -12.74 -5.35
C PHE A 50 -13.21 -12.52 -6.81
N ASN A 51 -12.00 -12.00 -7.00
CA ASN A 51 -11.33 -11.96 -8.29
C ASN A 51 -9.83 -12.10 -8.06
N MET A 52 -9.19 -13.06 -8.73
CA MET A 52 -7.76 -13.36 -8.52
C MET A 52 -6.86 -12.22 -8.96
N ASP A 53 -7.13 -11.60 -10.11
CA ASP A 53 -6.31 -10.51 -10.64
C ASP A 53 -6.29 -9.31 -9.68
N VAL A 54 -7.46 -8.96 -9.15
CA VAL A 54 -7.59 -7.87 -8.18
C VAL A 54 -6.93 -8.23 -6.85
N ALA A 55 -7.01 -9.50 -6.43
CA ALA A 55 -6.34 -9.99 -5.22
C ALA A 55 -4.80 -9.91 -5.34
N GLU A 56 -4.25 -10.35 -6.46
CA GLU A 56 -2.81 -10.24 -6.75
C GLU A 56 -2.35 -8.80 -6.75
N ALA A 57 -3.06 -7.93 -7.49
CA ALA A 57 -2.75 -6.50 -7.54
C ALA A 57 -2.86 -5.83 -6.15
N PHE A 58 -3.80 -6.26 -5.30
CA PHE A 58 -3.89 -5.79 -3.92
C PHE A 58 -2.63 -6.12 -3.11
N PHE A 59 -2.13 -7.36 -3.18
CA PHE A 59 -0.95 -7.76 -2.40
C PHE A 59 0.34 -7.11 -2.90
N GLU A 60 0.50 -6.94 -4.21
CA GLU A 60 1.63 -6.20 -4.78
C GLU A 60 1.66 -4.74 -4.29
N GLU A 61 0.52 -4.05 -4.36
CA GLU A 61 0.43 -2.67 -3.89
C GLU A 61 0.62 -2.56 -2.37
N LEU A 62 0.18 -3.57 -1.62
CA LEU A 62 0.35 -3.61 -0.17
C LEU A 62 1.83 -3.77 0.21
N ASP A 63 2.54 -4.69 -0.44
CA ASP A 63 3.98 -4.87 -0.25
C ASP A 63 4.76 -3.59 -0.61
N ALA A 64 4.41 -2.95 -1.72
CA ALA A 64 5.01 -1.67 -2.12
C ALA A 64 4.76 -0.55 -1.08
N GLU A 65 3.55 -0.44 -0.54
CA GLU A 65 3.23 0.57 0.49
C GLU A 65 3.96 0.29 1.82
N LEU A 66 4.08 -0.97 2.22
CA LEU A 66 4.81 -1.36 3.43
C LEU A 66 6.29 -1.01 3.31
N ARG A 67 6.92 -1.28 2.16
CA ARG A 67 8.31 -0.87 1.89
C ARG A 67 8.47 0.64 1.89
N ARG A 68 7.56 1.37 1.22
CA ARG A 68 7.59 2.84 1.20
C ARG A 68 7.54 3.44 2.60
N ARG A 69 6.76 2.85 3.51
CA ARG A 69 6.69 3.29 4.92
C ARG A 69 7.95 2.97 5.69
N ALA A 70 8.45 1.75 5.56
CA ALA A 70 9.71 1.35 6.20
C ALA A 70 10.87 2.27 5.77
N ASP A 71 10.94 2.63 4.48
CA ASP A 71 11.94 3.57 3.96
C ASP A 71 11.79 4.98 4.54
N LEU A 72 10.55 5.47 4.69
CA LEU A 72 10.28 6.77 5.30
C LEU A 72 10.63 6.80 6.78
N GLU A 73 10.29 5.74 7.53
CA GLU A 73 10.66 5.57 8.93
C GLU A 73 12.18 5.48 9.10
N ALA A 74 12.87 4.73 8.26
CA ALA A 74 14.33 4.64 8.26
C ALA A 74 15.00 6.00 7.98
N ARG A 75 14.45 6.80 7.06
CA ARG A 75 14.94 8.15 6.77
C ARG A 75 14.69 9.11 7.94
N ALA A 76 13.50 9.08 8.53
CA ALA A 76 13.17 9.90 9.69
C ALA A 76 14.07 9.58 10.90
N ASN A 77 14.33 8.29 11.14
CA ASN A 77 15.19 7.83 12.25
C ASN A 77 16.69 8.05 12.01
N ARG A 78 17.12 8.31 10.77
CA ARG A 78 18.50 8.73 10.45
C ARG A 78 18.76 10.22 10.70
N GLN A 79 17.72 11.00 10.93
CA GLN A 79 17.75 12.45 11.01
C GLN A 79 17.75 13.11 12.43
N PRO A 80 18.20 12.49 13.55
CA PRO A 80 18.42 13.26 14.79
C PRO A 80 19.82 13.88 14.95
N ASP A 81 20.89 13.34 14.35
CA ASP A 81 22.25 13.64 14.82
C ASP A 81 23.05 14.68 14.00
N ALA A 82 22.55 15.12 12.85
CA ALA A 82 23.31 16.03 11.96
C ALA A 82 23.24 17.52 12.34
N LEU A 83 22.59 17.88 13.47
CA LEU A 83 22.44 19.28 13.92
C LEU A 83 23.21 19.60 15.21
N ALA A 84 23.98 18.67 15.79
CA ALA A 84 24.69 18.89 17.06
C ALA A 84 26.08 19.54 16.91
N ASP A 85 26.70 19.55 15.73
CA ASP A 85 28.11 19.99 15.56
C ASP A 85 28.25 21.36 14.86
N SER A 86 27.48 22.36 15.29
CA SER A 86 27.70 23.75 14.84
C SER A 86 27.78 24.74 16.00
N HIS A 87 28.72 24.50 16.92
CA HIS A 87 29.25 25.55 17.78
C HIS A 87 30.78 25.50 17.76
N PRO A 88 31.46 26.32 16.93
CA PRO A 88 32.84 26.68 17.21
C PRO A 88 32.83 27.67 18.39
N SER A 89 33.18 27.20 19.59
CA SER A 89 33.54 28.12 20.67
C SER A 89 34.80 28.88 20.27
N ALA A 90 34.70 30.20 20.36
CA ALA A 90 35.72 31.21 20.09
C ALA A 90 36.94 31.11 21.01
#